data_AF-A0A940Q5I4-F1
#
_entry.id   AF-A0A940Q5I4-F1
#
_cell.length_a   1.000
_cell.length_b   1.000
_cell.length_c   1.000
_cell.angle_alpha   90.00
_cell.angle_beta   90.00
_cell.angle_gamma   90.00
#
_symmetry.space_group_name_H-M   'P 1'
#
loop_
_entity.id
_entity.type
_entity.pdbx_description
1 polymer ?
#
loop_
_entity_poly.entity_id
_entity_poly.type
_entity_poly.pdbx_seq_one_letter_code
_entity_poly.pdbx_strand_id
1 'polypeptide(L)'
;MKKVLSVIMAAAAVFTMGTAVFADAGKSDTNGTATISFDTEKSLDYIHTFGNASDSGLALEITEDDALGGKCLKLTESFKGTLSNRYGGFYLEASDFGIDNFSGYTMTVYINASSKASKAVGQLEVFSDGAGWQSVNFLTSSPGEYRTASITVPANVANTKLGISIPIIDEFEGEVALIDDITITDNYGKTIANIGDIDNSLYQGPSGFVTVLTTILFILVALATVAGVVLFIVKHVRKYR
;
A
#
# COMPACT_ATOMS: atom_id res chain seq x y z
N MET A 1 -21.14 8.10 -48.68
CA MET A 1 -20.17 8.51 -47.64
C MET A 1 -20.67 8.09 -46.25
N LYS A 2 -20.74 6.78 -45.96
CA LYS A 2 -21.22 6.23 -44.66
C LYS A 2 -20.42 5.00 -44.18
N LYS A 3 -19.24 4.75 -44.75
CA LYS A 3 -18.43 3.54 -44.45
C LYS A 3 -16.97 3.82 -44.10
N VAL A 4 -16.65 5.05 -43.71
CA VAL A 4 -15.27 5.44 -43.30
C VAL A 4 -15.20 5.92 -41.84
N LEU A 5 -16.35 6.05 -41.15
CA LEU A 5 -16.39 6.56 -39.78
C LEU A 5 -16.41 5.48 -38.68
N SER A 6 -16.48 4.20 -39.04
CA SER A 6 -16.60 3.08 -38.08
C SER A 6 -15.29 2.34 -37.78
N VAL A 7 -14.15 2.81 -38.31
CA VAL A 7 -12.84 2.11 -38.17
C VAL A 7 -11.85 2.88 -37.28
N ILE A 8 -12.16 4.10 -36.83
CA ILE A 8 -11.24 4.90 -35.99
C ILE A 8 -11.55 4.78 -34.48
N MET A 9 -12.72 4.28 -34.07
CA MET A 9 -13.03 4.09 -32.64
C MET A 9 -12.54 2.78 -32.03
N ALA A 10 -11.97 1.86 -32.83
CA ALA A 10 -11.38 0.61 -32.32
C ALA A 10 -9.85 0.69 -32.11
N ALA A 11 -9.21 1.81 -32.45
CA ALA A 11 -7.76 1.99 -32.35
C ALA A 11 -7.33 3.04 -31.31
N ALA A 12 -8.28 3.67 -30.61
CA ALA A 12 -8.00 4.62 -29.53
C ALA A 12 -8.04 3.99 -28.12
N ALA A 13 -8.38 2.71 -28.01
CA ALA A 13 -8.49 1.98 -26.74
C ALA A 13 -7.19 1.27 -26.30
N VAL A 14 -6.07 1.44 -27.01
CA VAL A 14 -4.84 0.65 -26.79
C VAL A 14 -3.70 1.45 -26.14
N PHE A 15 -3.89 2.73 -25.78
CA PHE A 15 -2.81 3.56 -25.22
C PHE A 15 -3.19 4.36 -23.96
N THR A 16 -4.04 3.79 -23.10
CA THR A 16 -3.99 4.12 -21.67
C THR A 16 -3.39 2.92 -20.94
N MET A 17 -2.12 2.62 -21.25
CA MET A 17 -1.32 1.83 -20.31
C MET A 17 -1.38 2.62 -19.01
N GLY A 18 -1.99 2.04 -17.97
CA GLY A 18 -2.01 2.63 -16.64
C GLY A 18 -0.58 3.03 -16.30
N THR A 19 -0.33 4.34 -16.21
CA THR A 19 0.97 4.85 -15.81
C THR A 19 1.12 4.53 -14.34
N ALA A 20 1.80 3.43 -14.04
CA ALA A 20 2.23 3.13 -12.69
C ALA A 20 3.24 4.21 -12.26
N VAL A 21 2.86 5.02 -11.27
CA VAL A 21 3.76 5.95 -10.62
C VAL A 21 4.47 5.18 -9.51
N PHE A 22 5.71 4.77 -9.78
CA PHE A 22 6.56 4.19 -8.76
C PHE A 22 7.28 5.32 -8.03
N ALA A 23 6.73 5.74 -6.89
CA ALA A 23 7.42 6.62 -5.96
C ALA A 23 8.08 5.79 -4.86
N ASP A 24 9.25 6.24 -4.41
CA ASP A 24 9.84 5.79 -3.17
C ASP A 24 8.93 6.23 -2.02
N ALA A 25 8.46 5.26 -1.24
CA ALA A 25 7.56 5.51 -0.12
C ALA A 25 8.39 5.42 1.15
N GLY A 26 8.85 6.57 1.65
CA GLY A 26 9.44 6.62 2.98
C GLY A 26 8.44 6.07 4.02
N LYS A 27 8.94 5.38 5.05
CA LYS A 27 8.13 4.96 6.21
C LYS A 27 7.47 6.20 6.83
N SER A 28 6.24 6.48 6.42
CA SER A 28 5.44 7.60 6.89
C SER A 28 4.18 6.98 7.48
N ASP A 29 3.93 7.30 8.75
CA ASP A 29 2.75 6.92 9.53
C ASP A 29 1.48 7.49 8.84
N THR A 30 0.98 6.80 7.82
CA THR A 30 -0.25 7.19 7.12
C THR A 30 -1.43 6.72 7.94
N ASN A 31 -1.81 7.54 8.92
CA ASN A 31 -3.02 7.38 9.72
C ASN A 31 -4.23 6.89 8.87
N GLY A 32 -4.56 5.60 8.99
CA GLY A 32 -5.91 5.04 8.96
C GLY A 32 -6.87 5.50 7.85
N THR A 33 -6.39 5.65 6.61
CA THR A 33 -7.27 6.00 5.47
C THR A 33 -7.24 4.98 4.32
N ALA A 34 -6.38 3.95 4.39
CA ALA A 34 -6.40 2.89 3.41
C ALA A 34 -7.72 2.10 3.48
N THR A 35 -8.11 1.51 2.36
CA THR A 35 -9.28 0.62 2.30
C THR A 35 -9.04 -0.65 3.12
N ILE A 36 -7.78 -1.14 3.13
CA ILE A 36 -7.29 -2.23 3.99
C ILE A 36 -5.93 -1.79 4.53
N SER A 37 -5.78 -1.77 5.85
CA SER A 37 -4.55 -1.35 6.56
C SER A 37 -3.77 -2.51 7.18
N PHE A 38 -4.34 -3.72 7.23
CA PHE A 38 -3.67 -4.91 7.77
C PHE A 38 -3.27 -4.83 9.26
N ASP A 39 -3.84 -3.92 10.05
CA ASP A 39 -3.54 -3.83 11.48
C ASP A 39 -4.12 -4.97 12.32
N THR A 40 -5.16 -5.63 11.80
CA THR A 40 -5.88 -6.71 12.48
C THR A 40 -6.20 -7.85 11.51
N GLU A 41 -6.36 -9.06 12.05
CA GLU A 41 -6.72 -10.28 11.29
C GLU A 41 -8.00 -10.15 10.46
N LYS A 42 -8.86 -9.18 10.79
CA LYS A 42 -10.09 -8.91 10.03
C LYS A 42 -9.81 -8.59 8.56
N SER A 43 -8.65 -8.04 8.24
CA SER A 43 -8.26 -7.81 6.84
C SER A 43 -8.24 -9.10 6.02
N LEU A 44 -7.91 -10.24 6.65
CA LEU A 44 -7.81 -11.52 5.95
C LEU A 44 -9.17 -12.06 5.49
N ASP A 45 -10.28 -11.63 6.12
CA ASP A 45 -11.64 -12.00 5.68
C ASP A 45 -11.97 -11.49 4.26
N TYR A 46 -11.22 -10.49 3.78
CA TYR A 46 -11.40 -9.84 2.48
C TYR A 46 -10.34 -10.29 1.46
N ILE A 47 -9.42 -11.17 1.86
CA ILE A 47 -8.30 -11.62 1.03
C ILE A 47 -8.58 -13.03 0.53
N HIS A 48 -8.75 -13.17 -0.78
CA HIS A 48 -9.03 -14.44 -1.43
C HIS A 48 -7.80 -14.92 -2.17
N THR A 49 -7.37 -16.17 -1.94
CA THR A 49 -6.25 -16.76 -2.70
C THR A 49 -6.73 -17.37 -4.02
N PHE A 50 -5.84 -17.47 -5.00
CA PHE A 50 -6.16 -18.03 -6.31
C PHE A 50 -4.99 -18.76 -6.97
N GLY A 51 -5.29 -19.44 -8.08
CA GLY A 51 -4.33 -20.20 -8.85
C GLY A 51 -3.74 -21.35 -8.03
N ASN A 52 -2.42 -21.48 -8.04
CA ASN A 52 -1.67 -22.52 -7.33
C ASN A 52 -1.24 -22.11 -5.92
N ALA A 53 -1.88 -21.12 -5.28
CA ALA A 53 -1.53 -20.67 -3.93
C ALA A 53 -1.46 -21.82 -2.90
N SER A 54 -2.39 -22.78 -2.96
CA SER A 54 -2.35 -23.95 -2.06
C SER A 54 -1.20 -24.89 -2.39
N ASP A 55 -0.87 -25.08 -3.67
CA ASP A 55 0.21 -25.98 -4.10
C ASP A 55 1.60 -25.36 -3.84
N SER A 56 1.70 -24.03 -3.86
CA SER A 56 2.91 -23.29 -3.52
C SER A 56 3.15 -23.18 -2.01
N GLY A 57 2.16 -23.57 -1.21
CA GLY A 57 2.18 -23.36 0.23
C GLY A 57 2.20 -21.87 0.58
N LEU A 58 1.47 -21.05 -0.20
CA LEU A 58 1.30 -19.62 0.09
C LEU A 58 0.58 -19.46 1.44
N ALA A 59 1.24 -18.76 2.35
CA ALA A 59 0.69 -18.38 3.63
C ALA A 59 0.67 -16.85 3.78
N LEU A 60 -0.41 -16.37 4.40
CA LEU A 60 -0.73 -14.97 4.65
C LEU A 60 -0.79 -14.78 6.16
N GLU A 61 -0.03 -13.83 6.68
CA GLU A 61 0.07 -13.56 8.12
C GLU A 61 0.13 -12.05 8.36
N ILE A 62 -0.52 -11.57 9.41
CA ILE A 62 -0.40 -10.19 9.85
C ILE A 62 0.79 -10.03 10.80
N THR A 63 1.70 -9.09 10.53
CA THR A 63 2.92 -8.89 11.32
C THR A 63 3.29 -7.42 11.51
N GLU A 64 3.94 -7.11 12.63
CA GLU A 64 4.57 -5.80 12.89
C GLU A 64 5.98 -5.71 12.26
N ASP A 65 6.56 -6.85 11.87
CA ASP A 65 7.91 -6.92 11.33
C ASP A 65 8.04 -6.14 10.02
N ASP A 66 8.87 -5.10 10.04
CA ASP A 66 9.13 -4.25 8.88
C ASP A 66 7.86 -3.70 8.22
N ALA A 67 6.80 -3.42 8.98
CA ALA A 67 5.64 -2.64 8.51
C ALA A 67 6.02 -1.18 8.18
N LEU A 68 5.24 -0.49 7.34
CA LEU A 68 5.37 0.97 7.14
C LEU A 68 4.97 1.72 8.41
N GLY A 69 3.89 1.26 9.06
CA GLY A 69 3.39 1.69 10.35
C GLY A 69 2.30 0.70 10.81
N GLY A 70 2.16 0.48 12.11
CA GLY A 70 1.24 -0.55 12.62
C GLY A 70 1.67 -1.96 12.23
N LYS A 71 0.80 -2.69 11.49
CA LYS A 71 1.11 -4.03 10.96
C LYS A 71 0.94 -4.06 9.45
N CYS A 72 1.48 -5.12 8.84
CA CYS A 72 1.39 -5.36 7.41
C CYS A 72 1.03 -6.83 7.15
N LEU A 73 0.64 -7.11 5.91
CA LEU A 73 0.45 -8.47 5.41
C LEU A 73 1.78 -9.05 4.94
N LYS A 74 2.22 -10.12 5.59
CA LYS A 74 3.35 -10.93 5.17
C LYS A 74 2.91 -12.08 4.29
N LEU A 75 3.57 -12.22 3.14
CA LEU A 75 3.40 -13.34 2.24
C LEU A 75 4.61 -14.25 2.31
N THR A 76 4.38 -15.54 2.53
CA THR A 76 5.43 -16.56 2.49
C THR A 76 5.01 -17.72 1.61
N GLU A 77 5.98 -18.41 1.01
CA GLU A 77 5.76 -19.64 0.25
C GLU A 77 6.72 -20.74 0.69
N SER A 78 6.33 -21.99 0.46
CA SER A 78 7.10 -23.18 0.83
C SER A 78 7.06 -24.24 -0.28
N PHE A 79 7.33 -23.82 -1.51
CA PHE A 79 7.22 -24.64 -2.70
C PHE A 79 8.50 -25.45 -2.97
N LYS A 80 8.34 -26.78 -3.06
CA LYS A 80 9.44 -27.75 -3.28
C LYS A 80 9.22 -28.65 -4.50
N GLY A 81 8.40 -28.20 -5.45
CA GLY A 81 7.95 -29.00 -6.59
C GLY A 81 8.35 -28.41 -7.94
N THR A 82 7.81 -28.99 -9.01
CA THR A 82 7.92 -28.45 -10.37
C THR A 82 6.51 -28.28 -10.93
N LEU A 83 6.14 -27.05 -11.26
CA LEU A 83 4.87 -26.73 -11.92
C LEU A 83 5.20 -26.13 -13.28
N SER A 84 4.55 -26.60 -14.33
CA SER A 84 4.78 -26.13 -15.71
C SER A 84 4.39 -24.66 -15.90
N ASN A 85 3.46 -24.16 -15.08
CA ASN A 85 3.09 -22.77 -15.00
C ASN A 85 2.58 -22.49 -13.58
N ARG A 86 3.45 -21.98 -12.70
CA ARG A 86 3.05 -21.61 -11.34
C ARG A 86 2.58 -20.17 -11.34
N TYR A 87 1.31 -20.01 -11.00
CA TYR A 87 0.64 -18.72 -10.99
C TYR A 87 -0.35 -18.69 -9.82
N GLY A 88 -0.26 -17.67 -8.99
CA GLY A 88 -1.14 -17.53 -7.83
C GLY A 88 -0.90 -16.23 -7.10
N GLY A 89 -1.49 -16.10 -5.92
CA GLY A 89 -1.42 -14.89 -5.11
C GLY A 89 -2.75 -14.67 -4.41
N PHE A 90 -3.11 -13.41 -4.22
CA PHE A 90 -4.38 -13.03 -3.64
C PHE A 90 -5.11 -11.94 -4.41
N TYR A 91 -6.42 -11.85 -4.21
CA TYR A 91 -7.28 -10.81 -4.73
C TYR A 91 -8.32 -10.35 -3.71
N LEU A 92 -8.84 -9.17 -3.97
CA LEU A 92 -9.97 -8.53 -3.34
C LEU A 92 -11.14 -8.61 -4.31
N GLU A 93 -12.33 -8.99 -3.83
CA GLU A 93 -13.54 -9.07 -4.66
C GLU A 93 -14.40 -7.82 -4.47
N ALA A 94 -14.91 -7.26 -5.57
CA ALA A 94 -15.74 -6.05 -5.59
C ALA A 94 -16.95 -6.14 -4.64
N SER A 95 -17.58 -7.32 -4.57
CA SER A 95 -18.74 -7.56 -3.73
C SER A 95 -18.47 -7.36 -2.23
N ASP A 96 -17.24 -7.58 -1.79
CA ASP A 96 -16.88 -7.45 -0.37
C ASP A 96 -16.90 -5.99 0.10
N PHE A 97 -16.81 -5.05 -0.86
CA PHE A 97 -16.89 -3.61 -0.63
C PHE A 97 -18.27 -3.03 -1.00
N GLY A 98 -19.24 -3.88 -1.35
CA GLY A 98 -20.59 -3.46 -1.72
C GLY A 98 -20.67 -2.72 -3.07
N ILE A 99 -19.76 -3.01 -4.00
CA ILE A 99 -19.77 -2.45 -5.36
C ILE A 99 -19.85 -3.58 -6.40
N ASP A 100 -20.36 -3.28 -7.60
CA ASP A 100 -20.58 -4.30 -8.64
C ASP A 100 -19.28 -4.73 -9.34
N ASN A 101 -18.35 -3.79 -9.52
CA ASN A 101 -17.06 -4.00 -10.17
C ASN A 101 -16.15 -2.79 -9.91
N PHE A 102 -14.87 -2.94 -10.24
CA PHE A 102 -13.83 -1.90 -10.11
C PHE A 102 -13.68 -1.03 -11.35
N SER A 103 -14.67 -0.96 -12.25
CA SER A 103 -14.55 -0.15 -13.47
C SER A 103 -14.28 1.33 -13.15
N GLY A 104 -13.15 1.86 -13.62
CA GLY A 104 -12.72 3.23 -13.36
C GLY A 104 -12.05 3.44 -12.00
N TYR A 105 -11.94 2.40 -11.16
CA TYR A 105 -11.24 2.47 -9.89
C TYR A 105 -9.73 2.31 -10.08
N THR A 106 -8.98 2.88 -9.14
CA THR A 106 -7.53 2.71 -9.02
C THR A 106 -7.22 2.04 -7.70
N MET A 107 -6.46 0.95 -7.76
CA MET A 107 -5.82 0.36 -6.58
C MET A 107 -4.41 0.91 -6.46
N THR A 108 -4.05 1.31 -5.25
CA THR A 108 -2.69 1.67 -4.86
C THR A 108 -2.31 0.81 -3.66
N VAL A 109 -1.10 0.27 -3.67
CA VAL A 109 -0.61 -0.63 -2.63
C VAL A 109 0.86 -0.38 -2.37
N TYR A 110 1.29 -0.53 -1.13
CA TYR A 110 2.71 -0.52 -0.78
C TYR A 110 3.25 -1.94 -0.73
N ILE A 111 4.36 -2.16 -1.42
CA ILE A 111 4.98 -3.47 -1.58
C ILE A 111 6.45 -3.37 -1.23
N ASN A 112 6.90 -4.19 -0.28
CA ASN A 112 8.31 -4.47 -0.04
C ASN A 112 8.59 -5.91 -0.46
N ALA A 113 9.20 -6.08 -1.64
CA ALA A 113 9.56 -7.41 -2.14
C ALA A 113 10.81 -7.92 -1.42
N SER A 114 10.76 -9.18 -0.98
CA SER A 114 11.87 -9.79 -0.26
C SER A 114 13.09 -10.00 -1.16
N SER A 115 14.29 -9.82 -0.61
CA SER A 115 15.56 -10.11 -1.29
C SER A 115 15.74 -11.59 -1.65
N LYS A 116 15.00 -12.49 -0.99
CA LYS A 116 14.94 -13.91 -1.34
C LYS A 116 14.07 -14.12 -2.56
N ALA A 117 12.87 -13.54 -2.54
CA ALA A 117 11.93 -13.62 -3.65
C ALA A 117 12.52 -13.02 -4.94
N SER A 118 13.27 -11.93 -4.85
CA SER A 118 13.89 -11.30 -6.02
C SER A 118 14.89 -12.19 -6.77
N LYS A 119 15.45 -13.21 -6.10
CA LYS A 119 16.31 -14.22 -6.73
C LYS A 119 15.51 -15.31 -7.44
N ALA A 120 14.28 -15.56 -7.00
CA ALA A 120 13.39 -16.60 -7.52
C ALA A 120 12.40 -16.06 -8.56
N VAL A 121 12.05 -14.77 -8.50
CA VAL A 121 11.18 -14.09 -9.45
C VAL A 121 11.62 -12.64 -9.64
N GLY A 122 11.75 -12.20 -10.89
CA GLY A 122 12.15 -10.84 -11.22
C GLY A 122 11.05 -9.78 -11.02
N GLN A 123 9.80 -10.22 -10.86
CA GLN A 123 8.64 -9.34 -10.74
C GLN A 123 7.49 -9.97 -9.94
N LEU A 124 6.77 -9.14 -9.21
CA LEU A 124 5.38 -9.39 -8.80
C LEU A 124 4.46 -8.64 -9.76
N GLU A 125 3.17 -8.94 -9.73
CA GLU A 125 2.20 -8.26 -10.59
C GLU A 125 1.05 -7.72 -9.77
N VAL A 126 0.78 -6.41 -9.89
CA VAL A 126 -0.48 -5.85 -9.41
C VAL A 126 -1.48 -5.94 -10.54
N PHE A 127 -2.67 -6.49 -10.28
CA PHE A 127 -3.59 -6.86 -11.35
C PHE A 127 -5.04 -6.47 -11.09
N SER A 128 -5.81 -6.52 -12.17
CA SER A 128 -7.27 -6.56 -12.15
C SER A 128 -7.78 -7.68 -13.08
N ASP A 129 -8.88 -8.32 -12.69
CA ASP A 129 -9.45 -9.44 -13.44
C ASP A 129 -10.99 -9.50 -13.31
N GLY A 130 -11.64 -10.32 -14.14
CA GLY A 130 -13.10 -10.51 -14.20
C GLY A 130 -13.57 -10.54 -15.65
N ALA A 131 -13.72 -9.37 -16.26
CA ALA A 131 -14.02 -9.24 -17.69
C ALA A 131 -12.78 -9.47 -18.57
N GLY A 132 -11.58 -9.22 -18.02
CA GLY A 132 -10.32 -9.57 -18.65
C GLY A 132 -9.11 -9.21 -17.79
N TRP A 133 -8.05 -9.99 -17.95
CA TRP A 133 -6.81 -9.80 -17.20
C TRP A 133 -6.06 -8.52 -17.60
N GLN A 134 -5.66 -7.73 -16.61
CA GLN A 134 -4.74 -6.61 -16.77
C GLN A 134 -3.76 -6.61 -15.60
N SER A 135 -2.47 -6.47 -15.87
CA SER A 135 -1.46 -6.37 -14.81
C SER A 135 -0.38 -5.33 -15.10
N VAL A 136 0.24 -4.89 -14.02
CA VAL A 136 1.40 -4.01 -13.98
C VAL A 136 2.50 -4.75 -13.23
N ASN A 137 3.66 -4.87 -13.87
CA ASN A 137 4.81 -5.55 -13.27
C ASN A 137 5.46 -4.64 -12.23
N PHE A 138 5.69 -5.21 -11.04
CA PHE A 138 6.45 -4.63 -9.96
C PHE A 138 7.80 -5.34 -9.86
N LEU A 139 8.88 -4.67 -10.26
CA LEU A 139 10.22 -5.25 -10.23
C LEU A 139 10.69 -5.49 -8.80
N THR A 140 11.15 -6.71 -8.53
CA THR A 140 11.68 -7.13 -7.23
C THR A 140 13.16 -6.77 -7.03
N SER A 141 13.78 -6.08 -8.00
CA SER A 141 15.23 -5.82 -8.06
C SER A 141 15.76 -4.81 -7.04
N SER A 142 14.89 -4.13 -6.30
CA SER A 142 15.25 -3.22 -5.19
C SER A 142 14.65 -3.74 -3.88
N PRO A 143 15.21 -4.84 -3.32
CA PRO A 143 14.63 -5.49 -2.15
C PRO A 143 14.92 -4.74 -0.85
N GLY A 144 13.97 -4.77 0.09
CA GLY A 144 14.15 -4.24 1.46
C GLY A 144 13.61 -2.82 1.68
N GLU A 145 12.97 -2.21 0.68
CA GLU A 145 12.32 -0.90 0.79
C GLU A 145 10.89 -0.99 0.23
N TYR A 146 9.95 -0.31 0.90
CA TYR A 146 8.59 -0.20 0.39
C TYR A 146 8.52 0.70 -0.82
N ARG A 147 7.73 0.27 -1.79
CA ARG A 147 7.45 1.05 -2.98
C ARG A 147 5.97 1.02 -3.27
N THR A 148 5.48 2.11 -3.83
CA THR A 148 4.10 2.18 -4.26
C THR A 148 3.93 1.51 -5.63
N ALA A 149 2.97 0.60 -5.72
CA ALA A 149 2.48 0.05 -6.97
C ALA A 149 1.01 0.44 -7.15
N SER A 150 0.59 0.67 -8.39
CA SER A 150 -0.78 1.10 -8.68
C SER A 150 -1.26 0.55 -10.02
N ILE A 151 -2.56 0.25 -10.08
CA ILE A 151 -3.27 -0.13 -11.29
C ILE A 151 -4.62 0.60 -11.35
N THR A 152 -4.91 1.18 -12.51
CA THR A 152 -6.23 1.77 -12.82
C THR A 152 -6.97 0.85 -13.77
N VAL A 153 -8.18 0.43 -13.36
CA VAL A 153 -9.10 -0.33 -14.21
C VAL A 153 -9.78 0.66 -15.16
N PRO A 154 -9.77 0.43 -16.49
CA PRO A 154 -10.47 1.30 -17.41
C PRO A 154 -11.98 1.35 -17.12
N ALA A 155 -12.58 2.54 -17.26
CA ALA A 155 -13.99 2.79 -16.94
C ALA A 155 -15.03 2.02 -17.79
N ASN A 156 -14.58 1.26 -18.78
CA ASN A 156 -15.41 0.42 -19.64
C ASN A 156 -15.16 -1.08 -19.42
N VAL A 157 -14.41 -1.47 -18.39
CA VAL A 157 -14.04 -2.86 -18.10
C VAL A 157 -14.65 -3.26 -16.75
N ALA A 158 -15.57 -4.23 -16.78
CA ALA A 158 -16.25 -4.72 -15.59
C ALA A 158 -15.42 -5.78 -14.84
N ASN A 159 -14.18 -5.44 -14.48
CA ASN A 159 -13.33 -6.29 -13.66
C ASN A 159 -13.83 -6.28 -12.21
N THR A 160 -14.05 -7.45 -11.63
CA THR A 160 -14.57 -7.60 -10.27
C THR A 160 -13.48 -7.90 -9.25
N LYS A 161 -12.24 -8.10 -9.70
CA LYS A 161 -11.11 -8.47 -8.86
C LYS A 161 -9.96 -7.50 -9.03
N LEU A 162 -9.28 -7.23 -7.92
CA LEU A 162 -8.01 -6.50 -7.84
C LEU A 162 -7.07 -7.29 -6.94
N GLY A 163 -5.77 -7.37 -7.25
CA GLY A 163 -4.90 -8.18 -6.41
C GLY A 163 -3.43 -8.12 -6.74
N ILE A 164 -2.71 -9.04 -6.09
CA ILE A 164 -1.28 -9.27 -6.31
C ILE A 164 -1.08 -10.70 -6.77
N SER A 165 -0.39 -10.84 -7.89
CA SER A 165 0.03 -12.09 -8.49
C SER A 165 1.52 -12.30 -8.27
N ILE A 166 1.86 -13.56 -7.99
CA ILE A 166 3.18 -14.06 -7.63
C ILE A 166 3.57 -15.10 -8.69
N PRO A 167 4.27 -14.69 -9.76
CA PRO A 167 4.66 -15.59 -10.84
C PRO A 167 6.00 -16.28 -10.55
N ILE A 168 6.16 -16.88 -9.36
CA ILE A 168 7.41 -17.60 -9.05
C ILE A 168 7.36 -18.95 -9.76
N ILE A 169 8.36 -19.26 -10.58
CA ILE A 169 8.34 -20.46 -11.47
C ILE A 169 9.24 -21.60 -10.99
N ASP A 170 10.18 -21.31 -10.09
CA ASP A 170 11.15 -22.28 -9.55
C ASP A 170 10.84 -22.66 -8.09
N GLU A 171 11.54 -23.64 -7.53
CA GLU A 171 11.47 -23.98 -6.09
C GLU A 171 11.78 -22.74 -5.23
N PHE A 172 10.96 -22.50 -4.20
CA PHE A 172 11.11 -21.34 -3.35
C PHE A 172 10.57 -21.59 -1.95
N GLU A 173 11.39 -21.26 -0.94
CA GLU A 173 11.00 -21.31 0.47
C GLU A 173 11.41 -20.02 1.16
N GLY A 174 10.42 -19.29 1.68
CA GLY A 174 10.63 -18.09 2.47
C GLY A 174 9.62 -16.99 2.19
N GLU A 175 9.97 -15.78 2.62
CA GLU A 175 9.18 -14.58 2.44
C GLU A 175 9.19 -14.10 1.00
N VAL A 176 8.00 -13.86 0.47
CA VAL A 176 7.77 -13.31 -0.87
C VAL A 176 7.82 -11.78 -0.81
N ALA A 177 6.93 -11.20 -0.01
CA ALA A 177 6.80 -9.75 0.14
C ALA A 177 6.08 -9.39 1.45
N LEU A 178 6.25 -8.14 1.87
CA LEU A 178 5.39 -7.46 2.83
C LEU A 178 4.51 -6.47 2.05
N ILE A 179 3.22 -6.48 2.36
CA ILE A 179 2.20 -5.67 1.70
C ILE A 179 1.51 -4.82 2.76
N ASP A 180 1.38 -3.54 2.47
CA ASP A 180 0.82 -2.58 3.41
C ASP A 180 -0.09 -1.58 2.68
N ASP A 181 -1.06 -1.05 3.42
CA ASP A 181 -2.00 0.01 3.01
C ASP A 181 -2.54 -0.12 1.57
N ILE A 182 -3.51 -1.02 1.35
CA ILE A 182 -4.25 -1.07 0.08
C ILE A 182 -5.31 0.03 0.07
N THR A 183 -5.18 0.96 -0.87
CA THR A 183 -6.12 2.06 -1.10
C THR A 183 -6.84 1.86 -2.43
N ILE A 184 -8.17 1.84 -2.40
CA ILE A 184 -9.00 1.73 -3.61
C ILE A 184 -9.78 3.03 -3.79
N THR A 185 -9.55 3.74 -4.89
CA THR A 185 -10.11 5.07 -5.16
C THR A 185 -10.91 5.07 -6.44
N ASP A 186 -12.12 5.62 -6.42
CA ASP A 186 -12.96 5.75 -7.61
C ASP A 186 -12.41 6.80 -8.60
N ASN A 187 -13.06 6.89 -9.77
CA ASN A 187 -12.70 7.84 -10.82
C ASN A 187 -12.94 9.32 -10.46
N TYR A 188 -13.56 9.62 -9.32
CA TYR A 188 -13.78 10.96 -8.78
C TYR A 188 -12.77 11.31 -7.67
N GLY A 189 -11.84 10.41 -7.35
CA GLY A 189 -10.86 10.60 -6.29
C GLY A 189 -11.38 10.26 -4.90
N LYS A 190 -12.52 9.57 -4.77
CA LYS A 190 -13.06 9.13 -3.48
C LYS A 190 -12.59 7.71 -3.17
N THR A 191 -11.90 7.57 -2.04
CA THR A 191 -11.44 6.28 -1.52
C THR A 191 -12.59 5.47 -0.91
N ILE A 192 -12.61 4.16 -1.17
CA ILE A 192 -13.48 3.21 -0.46
C ILE A 192 -13.07 3.20 1.00
N ALA A 193 -14.05 3.39 1.89
CA ALA A 193 -13.81 3.43 3.31
C ALA A 193 -13.10 2.17 3.81
N ASN A 194 -12.27 2.34 4.84
CA ASN A 194 -11.61 1.23 5.49
C ASN A 194 -12.62 0.16 5.93
N ILE A 195 -12.24 -1.12 5.80
CA ILE A 195 -13.07 -2.27 6.18
C ILE A 195 -13.24 -2.43 7.69
N GLY A 196 -12.69 -1.52 8.49
CA GLY A 196 -12.66 -1.53 9.93
C GLY A 196 -11.62 -2.50 10.47
N ASP A 197 -10.49 -2.62 9.77
CA ASP A 197 -9.32 -3.40 10.18
C ASP A 197 -8.24 -2.56 10.86
N ILE A 198 -8.42 -1.23 10.96
CA ILE A 198 -7.50 -0.30 11.64
C ILE A 198 -7.45 -0.55 13.15
N ASP A 199 -6.24 -0.67 13.70
CA ASP A 199 -5.98 -0.68 15.13
C ASP A 199 -5.39 0.66 15.60
N ASN A 200 -6.27 1.54 16.08
CA ASN A 200 -5.88 2.85 16.60
C ASN A 200 -4.92 2.80 17.80
N SER A 201 -4.73 1.64 18.46
CA SER A 201 -3.75 1.51 19.52
C SER A 201 -2.30 1.51 19.00
N LEU A 202 -2.10 1.11 17.75
CA LEU A 202 -0.78 1.06 17.10
C LEU A 202 -0.25 2.45 16.73
N TYR A 203 -1.13 3.42 16.54
CA TYR A 203 -0.79 4.80 16.13
C TYR A 203 -0.83 5.81 17.28
N GLN A 204 -0.78 5.34 18.53
CA GLN A 204 -0.74 6.25 19.67
C GLN A 204 0.62 6.97 19.71
N GLY A 205 0.62 8.23 19.28
CA GLY A 205 1.70 9.17 19.55
C GLY A 205 1.98 9.31 21.06
N PRO A 206 3.07 9.99 21.46
CA PRO A 206 3.50 10.06 22.86
C PRO A 206 2.31 10.43 23.74
N SER A 207 2.09 9.63 24.79
CA SER A 207 0.92 9.76 25.69
C SER A 207 0.62 11.23 25.99
N GLY A 208 -0.66 11.60 26.13
CA GLY A 208 -1.05 12.99 26.40
C GLY A 208 -0.26 13.63 27.56
N PHE A 209 0.23 12.83 28.50
CA PHE A 209 1.16 13.22 29.55
C PHE A 209 2.51 13.76 29.05
N VAL A 210 3.15 13.11 28.07
CA VAL A 210 4.43 13.53 27.47
C VAL A 210 4.25 14.81 26.65
N THR A 211 3.15 14.94 25.91
CA THR A 211 2.81 16.17 25.18
C THR A 211 2.57 17.34 26.12
N VAL A 212 1.89 17.12 27.24
CA VAL A 212 1.71 18.13 28.30
C VAL A 212 3.06 18.49 28.93
N LEU A 213 3.91 17.51 29.25
CA LEU A 213 5.21 17.76 29.88
C LEU A 213 6.15 18.58 28.97
N THR A 214 6.22 18.21 27.69
CA THR A 214 7.01 18.92 26.67
C THR A 214 6.47 20.32 26.39
N THR A 215 5.15 20.50 26.35
CA THR A 215 4.53 21.82 26.22
C THR A 215 4.84 22.71 27.43
N ILE A 216 4.72 22.18 28.65
CA ILE A 216 5.08 22.91 29.88
C ILE A 216 6.56 23.31 29.86
N LEU A 217 7.45 22.38 29.48
CA LEU A 217 8.88 22.67 29.36
C LEU A 217 9.16 23.78 28.35
N PHE A 218 8.47 23.78 27.20
CA PHE A 218 8.61 24.81 26.17
C PHE A 218 8.17 26.18 26.67
N ILE A 219 7.05 26.26 27.40
CA ILE A 219 6.55 27.50 28.01
C ILE A 219 7.56 28.04 29.04
N LEU A 220 8.14 27.17 29.89
CA LEU A 220 9.12 27.57 30.89
C LEU A 220 10.40 28.12 30.25
N VAL A 221 10.88 27.51 29.16
CA VAL A 221 12.04 28.01 28.40
C VAL A 221 11.74 29.36 27.78
N ALA A 222 10.56 29.55 27.18
CA ALA A 222 10.15 30.84 26.63
C ALA A 222 10.10 31.94 27.69
N LEU A 223 9.51 31.66 28.86
CA LEU A 223 9.47 32.61 29.98
C LEU A 223 10.86 32.98 30.50
N ALA A 224 11.75 32.00 30.65
CA ALA A 224 13.13 32.22 31.08
C ALA A 224 13.90 33.08 30.06
N THR A 225 13.67 32.87 28.76
CA THR A 225 14.28 33.65 27.68
C THR A 225 13.81 35.10 27.72
N VAL A 226 12.50 35.33 27.85
CA VAL A 226 11.92 36.68 27.95
C VAL A 226 12.45 37.41 29.20
N ALA A 227 12.45 36.75 30.36
CA ALA A 227 12.99 37.32 31.59
C ALA A 227 14.48 37.65 31.47
N GLY A 228 15.28 36.79 30.82
CA GLY A 228 16.69 37.02 30.55
C GLY A 228 16.93 38.23 29.65
N VAL A 229 16.14 38.39 28.58
CA VAL A 229 16.22 39.55 27.67
C VAL A 229 15.86 40.83 28.41
N VAL A 230 14.79 40.84 29.21
CA VAL A 230 14.38 42.01 30.00
C VAL A 230 15.47 42.41 31.01
N LEU A 231 16.04 41.44 31.73
CA LEU A 231 17.13 41.69 32.67
C LEU A 231 18.39 42.23 31.96
N PHE A 232 18.71 41.70 30.78
CA PHE A 232 19.83 42.17 29.96
C PHE A 232 19.64 43.64 29.54
N ILE A 233 18.44 44.00 29.07
CA ILE A 233 18.08 45.38 28.68
C ILE A 233 18.17 46.31 29.89
N VAL A 234 17.55 45.97 31.02
CA VAL A 234 17.58 46.80 32.24
C VAL A 234 19.00 47.02 32.73
N LYS A 235 19.84 45.99 32.71
CA LYS A 235 21.25 46.09 33.13
C LYS A 235 22.06 46.98 32.18
N HIS A 236 21.83 46.90 30.88
CA HIS A 236 22.50 47.77 29.91
C HIS A 236 22.03 49.22 30.02
N VAL A 237 20.72 49.47 30.12
CA VAL A 237 20.16 50.83 30.23
C VAL A 237 20.63 51.54 31.52
N ARG A 238 20.76 50.82 32.64
CA ARG A 238 21.33 51.38 33.89
C ARG A 238 22.80 51.77 33.78
N LYS A 239 23.55 51.24 32.81
CA LYS A 239 24.97 51.58 32.60
C LYS A 239 25.15 52.91 31.87
N TYR A 240 24.10 53.41 31.20
CA TYR A 240 24.08 54.67 30.44
C TYR A 240 23.28 55.77 31.12
N ARG A 241 22.85 55.56 32.37
CA ARG A 241 22.32 56.57 33.29
C ARG A 241 23.36 56.86 34.36
#